data_AF-A0AAW1BED3-F1
#
_entry.id   AF-A0AAW1BED3-F1
#
_cell.length_a   1.000
_cell.length_b   1.000
_cell.length_c   1.000
_cell.angle_alpha   90.00
_cell.angle_beta   90.00
_cell.angle_gamma   90.00
#
_symmetry.space_group_name_H-M   'P 1'
#
loop_
_entity.id
_entity.type
_entity.pdbx_description
1 polymer ?
#
loop_
_entity_poly.entity_id
_entity_poly.type
_entity_poly.pdbx_seq_one_letter_code
_entity_poly.pdbx_strand_id
1 'polypeptide(L)'
;MGIPSVTTNLSGFGCFMQEHVADPAAYGIYIVDRQFRSPDESCNQLTQFLYAFCQQSRRQRIVQRNRTERLSDLLDWRYLGRYYMHARHLALSRTFPEKFEMEPNAPPKTEGFCYPRPSSVPPSPSVSQHNSPHQSDEEVEDDERYDEEEEAERDRQNIKSPFSFTAMPTRKKKQHGEYRN
;
A
#
# COMPACT_ATOMS: atom_id res chain seq x y z
N MET A 1 5.06 -11.83 -6.22
CA MET A 1 5.29 -11.94 -7.68
C MET A 1 5.71 -10.62 -8.34
N GLY A 2 5.48 -9.45 -7.71
CA GLY A 2 6.04 -8.17 -8.17
C GLY A 2 5.51 -7.66 -9.52
N ILE A 3 4.37 -8.17 -9.99
CA ILE A 3 3.84 -7.79 -11.30
C ILE A 3 2.88 -6.60 -11.13
N PRO A 4 3.11 -5.46 -11.80
CA PRO A 4 2.15 -4.35 -11.83
C PRO A 4 0.78 -4.82 -12.32
N SER A 5 -0.28 -4.24 -11.77
CA SER A 5 -1.65 -4.68 -12.05
C SER A 5 -2.61 -3.50 -12.15
N VAL A 6 -3.69 -3.70 -12.91
CA VAL A 6 -4.81 -2.76 -12.98
C VAL A 6 -6.00 -3.38 -12.26
N THR A 7 -6.63 -2.60 -11.39
CA THR A 7 -7.84 -2.96 -10.66
C THR A 7 -8.84 -1.80 -10.69
N THR A 8 -9.94 -1.89 -9.93
CA THR A 8 -10.97 -0.85 -9.88
C THR A 8 -11.28 -0.47 -8.43
N ASN A 9 -11.82 0.73 -8.22
CA ASN A 9 -12.31 1.18 -6.91
C ASN A 9 -13.61 0.49 -6.45
N LEU A 10 -14.13 -0.47 -7.21
CA LEU A 10 -15.21 -1.37 -6.79
C LEU A 10 -14.70 -2.74 -6.34
N SER A 11 -13.42 -3.04 -6.58
CA SER A 11 -12.81 -4.29 -6.14
C SER A 11 -12.32 -4.16 -4.69
N GLY A 12 -12.51 -5.20 -3.89
CA GLY A 12 -12.03 -5.19 -2.50
C GLY A 12 -10.52 -4.96 -2.40
N PHE A 13 -9.74 -5.51 -3.34
CA PHE A 13 -8.30 -5.27 -3.43
C PHE A 13 -7.99 -3.79 -3.74
N GLY A 14 -8.68 -3.18 -4.72
CA GLY A 14 -8.48 -1.78 -5.08
C GLY A 14 -8.82 -0.84 -3.93
N CYS A 15 -9.96 -1.06 -3.27
CA CYS A 15 -10.34 -0.30 -2.08
C CYS A 15 -9.28 -0.42 -0.97
N PHE A 16 -8.83 -1.65 -0.69
CA PHE A 16 -7.81 -1.91 0.33
C PHE A 16 -6.50 -1.17 0.02
N MET A 17 -6.00 -1.26 -1.21
CA MET A 17 -4.76 -0.60 -1.62
C MET A 17 -4.88 0.92 -1.58
N GLN A 18 -6.02 1.49 -1.98
CA GLN A 18 -6.26 2.93 -1.92
C GLN A 18 -6.29 3.47 -0.49
N GLU A 19 -6.82 2.69 0.45
CA GLU A 19 -6.87 3.03 1.87
C GLU A 19 -5.51 2.91 2.55
N HIS A 20 -4.69 1.90 2.19
CA HIS A 20 -3.45 1.57 2.89
C HIS A 20 -2.19 2.14 2.24
N VAL A 21 -2.21 2.49 0.96
CA VAL A 21 -1.06 3.05 0.24
C VAL A 21 -1.38 4.49 -0.17
N ALA A 22 -0.43 5.41 0.03
CA ALA A 22 -0.61 6.83 -0.30
C ALA A 22 -0.65 7.06 -1.82
N ASP A 23 0.27 6.45 -2.55
CA ASP A 23 0.34 6.49 -4.01
C ASP A 23 0.46 5.07 -4.59
N PRO A 24 -0.66 4.35 -4.79
CA PRO A 24 -0.65 2.99 -5.34
C PRO A 24 0.02 2.90 -6.73
N ALA A 25 -0.07 3.95 -7.55
CA ALA A 25 0.45 3.94 -8.92
C ALA A 25 1.99 3.90 -8.95
N ALA A 26 2.65 4.55 -7.99
CA ALA A 26 4.11 4.47 -7.82
C ALA A 26 4.62 3.04 -7.56
N TYR A 27 3.76 2.18 -7.00
CA TYR A 27 4.02 0.75 -6.77
C TYR A 27 3.44 -0.16 -7.86
N GLY A 28 3.03 0.39 -8.99
CA GLY A 28 2.46 -0.39 -10.10
C GLY A 28 1.05 -0.93 -9.83
N ILE A 29 0.31 -0.35 -8.89
CA ILE A 29 -1.10 -0.66 -8.65
C ILE A 29 -1.95 0.47 -9.22
N TYR A 30 -2.49 0.25 -10.41
CA TYR A 30 -3.34 1.23 -11.08
C TYR A 30 -4.81 0.96 -10.76
N ILE A 31 -5.52 1.96 -10.25
CA ILE A 31 -6.92 1.81 -9.82
C ILE A 31 -7.80 2.66 -10.74
N VAL A 32 -8.57 2.00 -11.59
CA VAL A 32 -9.56 2.64 -12.46
C VAL A 32 -10.79 3.02 -11.65
N ASP A 33 -11.27 4.25 -11.82
CA ASP A 33 -12.50 4.71 -11.22
C ASP A 33 -13.70 4.21 -12.03
N ARG A 34 -14.44 3.29 -11.43
CA ARG A 34 -15.67 2.69 -11.94
C ARG A 34 -16.90 3.07 -11.11
N GLN A 35 -16.71 3.78 -9.99
CA GLN A 35 -17.78 4.14 -9.06
C GLN A 35 -18.32 5.54 -9.35
N PHE A 36 -17.45 6.50 -9.68
CA PHE A 36 -17.80 7.91 -9.79
C PHE A 36 -17.62 8.48 -11.21
N ARG A 37 -17.38 7.60 -12.20
CA ARG A 37 -17.19 7.95 -13.61
C ARG A 37 -18.09 7.14 -14.52
N SER A 38 -18.39 7.70 -15.68
CA SER A 38 -19.11 7.00 -16.74
C SER A 38 -18.28 5.84 -17.33
N PRO A 39 -18.92 4.83 -17.95
CA PRO A 39 -18.18 3.72 -18.56
C PRO A 39 -17.13 4.16 -19.59
N ASP A 40 -17.43 5.18 -20.39
CA ASP A 40 -16.51 5.71 -21.41
C ASP A 40 -15.29 6.38 -20.77
N GLU A 41 -15.48 7.20 -19.74
CA GLU A 41 -14.39 7.80 -18.97
C GLU A 41 -13.51 6.74 -18.29
N SER A 42 -14.09 5.68 -17.75
CA SER A 42 -13.32 4.56 -17.20
C SER A 42 -12.50 3.83 -18.26
N CYS A 43 -13.06 3.63 -19.46
CA CYS A 43 -12.35 3.04 -20.60
C CYS A 43 -11.19 3.93 -21.06
N ASN A 44 -11.40 5.25 -21.11
CA ASN A 44 -10.35 6.21 -21.44
C ASN A 44 -9.24 6.20 -20.38
N GLN A 45 -9.59 6.16 -19.09
CA GLN A 45 -8.60 6.06 -18.00
C GLN A 45 -7.79 4.76 -18.07
N LEU A 46 -8.44 3.62 -18.30
CA LEU A 46 -7.76 2.34 -18.49
C LEU A 46 -6.76 2.40 -19.66
N THR A 47 -7.21 2.95 -20.80
CA THR A 47 -6.37 3.13 -21.98
C THR A 47 -5.15 4.01 -21.69
N GLN A 48 -5.32 5.10 -20.94
CA GLN A 48 -4.23 5.97 -20.52
C GLN A 48 -3.20 5.25 -19.67
N PHE A 49 -3.63 4.42 -18.70
CA PHE A 49 -2.71 3.62 -17.89
C PHE A 49 -1.90 2.62 -18.72
N LEU A 50 -2.57 1.90 -19.63
CA LEU A 50 -1.90 0.93 -20.51
C LEU A 50 -0.93 1.62 -21.47
N TYR A 51 -1.31 2.77 -22.05
CA TYR A 51 -0.46 3.54 -22.94
C TYR A 51 0.79 4.06 -22.23
N ALA A 52 0.62 4.68 -21.05
CA ALA A 52 1.74 5.16 -20.24
C ALA A 52 2.69 4.03 -19.84
N PHE A 53 2.17 2.84 -19.52
CA PHE A 53 2.99 1.66 -19.22
C PHE A 53 3.84 1.21 -20.41
N CYS A 54 3.29 1.23 -21.64
CA CYS A 54 4.03 0.91 -22.85
C CYS A 54 5.17 1.89 -23.16
N GLN A 55 5.07 3.13 -22.68
CA GLN A 55 6.10 4.17 -22.87
C GLN A 55 7.26 4.07 -21.88
N GLN A 56 7.16 3.21 -20.86
CA GLN A 56 8.22 3.08 -19.86
C GLN A 56 9.50 2.46 -20.46
N SER A 57 10.67 2.90 -19.98
CA SER A 57 11.94 2.26 -20.30
C SER A 57 12.07 0.91 -19.60
N ARG A 58 13.03 0.08 -20.04
CA ARG A 58 13.33 -1.20 -19.37
C ARG A 58 13.69 -0.98 -17.89
N ARG A 59 14.50 0.04 -17.60
CA ARG A 59 14.91 0.40 -16.23
C ARG A 59 13.71 0.78 -15.37
N GLN A 60 12.82 1.64 -15.87
CA GLN A 60 11.59 2.05 -15.17
C GLN A 60 10.69 0.85 -14.84
N ARG A 61 10.52 -0.10 -15.77
CA ARG A 61 9.74 -1.33 -15.52
C ARG A 61 10.35 -2.22 -14.45
N ILE A 62 11.68 -2.35 -14.42
CA ILE A 62 12.40 -3.12 -13.39
C ILE A 62 12.19 -2.48 -12.01
N VAL A 63 12.36 -1.16 -11.90
CA VAL A 63 12.14 -0.42 -10.65
C VAL A 63 10.70 -0.57 -10.18
N GLN A 64 9.73 -0.36 -11.06
CA GLN A 64 8.32 -0.53 -10.71
C GLN A 64 8.02 -1.95 -10.24
N ARG A 65 8.58 -2.98 -10.89
CA ARG A 65 8.44 -4.39 -10.47
C ARG A 65 8.97 -4.64 -9.06
N ASN A 66 10.14 -4.06 -8.73
CA ASN A 66 10.73 -4.17 -7.39
C ASN A 66 9.84 -3.49 -6.34
N ARG A 67 9.34 -2.28 -6.63
CA ARG A 67 8.37 -1.60 -5.77
C ARG A 67 7.09 -2.41 -5.58
N THR A 68 6.53 -2.98 -6.65
CA THR A 68 5.34 -3.84 -6.56
C THR A 68 5.59 -5.07 -5.69
N GLU A 69 6.81 -5.61 -5.71
CA GLU A 69 7.19 -6.77 -4.90
C GLU A 69 7.21 -6.44 -3.39
N ARG A 70 7.68 -5.26 -3.01
CA ARG A 70 7.68 -4.76 -1.62
C ARG A 70 6.29 -4.67 -1.00
N LEU A 71 5.23 -4.55 -1.81
CA LEU A 71 3.84 -4.58 -1.31
C LEU A 71 3.39 -5.97 -0.83
N SER A 72 4.16 -7.02 -1.08
CA SER A 72 3.78 -8.39 -0.67
C SER A 72 3.65 -8.53 0.84
N ASP A 73 4.49 -7.86 1.64
CA ASP A 73 4.42 -7.88 3.10
C ASP A 73 3.11 -7.30 3.64
N LEU A 74 2.58 -6.27 2.97
CA LEU A 74 1.29 -5.65 3.31
C LEU A 74 0.12 -6.63 3.12
N LEU A 75 0.27 -7.57 2.18
CA LEU A 75 -0.75 -8.56 1.81
C LEU A 75 -0.54 -9.91 2.50
N ASP A 76 0.48 -10.05 3.32
CA ASP A 76 0.78 -11.29 4.04
C ASP A 76 -0.18 -11.49 5.23
N TRP A 77 -0.47 -12.75 5.56
CA TRP A 77 -1.32 -13.09 6.71
C TRP A 77 -0.75 -12.66 8.06
N ARG A 78 0.58 -12.51 8.17
CA ARG A 78 1.22 -11.92 9.35
C ARG A 78 0.72 -10.50 9.61
N TYR A 79 0.44 -9.74 8.56
CA TYR A 79 -0.15 -8.41 8.65
C TYR A 79 -1.67 -8.45 8.71
N LEU A 80 -2.33 -9.12 7.76
CA LEU A 80 -3.79 -9.14 7.64
C LEU A 80 -4.50 -9.90 8.79
N GLY A 81 -3.81 -10.84 9.44
CA GLY A 81 -4.35 -11.64 10.56
C GLY A 81 -4.79 -10.79 11.77
N ARG A 82 -4.25 -9.58 11.94
CA ARG A 82 -4.65 -8.67 13.02
C ARG A 82 -6.12 -8.25 12.94
N TYR A 83 -6.71 -8.16 11.74
CA TYR A 83 -8.12 -7.81 11.60
C TYR A 83 -9.02 -8.92 12.17
N TYR A 84 -8.62 -10.18 12.01
CA TYR A 84 -9.29 -11.32 12.63
C TYR A 84 -9.12 -11.32 14.15
N MET A 85 -7.92 -11.02 14.66
CA MET A 85 -7.69 -10.89 16.11
C MET A 85 -8.55 -9.77 16.72
N HIS A 86 -8.59 -8.61 16.07
CA HIS A 86 -9.41 -7.49 16.50
C HIS A 86 -10.90 -7.84 16.52
N ALA A 87 -11.41 -8.48 15.47
CA ALA A 87 -12.81 -8.93 15.42
C ALA A 87 -13.15 -9.91 16.56
N ARG A 88 -12.23 -10.81 16.92
CA ARG A 88 -12.42 -11.73 18.06
C ARG A 88 -12.44 -11.01 19.40
N HIS A 89 -11.50 -10.09 19.63
CA HIS A 89 -11.49 -9.27 20.85
C HIS A 89 -12.75 -8.41 20.97
N LEU A 90 -13.21 -7.81 19.86
CA LEU A 90 -14.44 -7.04 19.81
C LEU A 90 -15.69 -7.89 20.11
N ALA A 91 -15.73 -9.14 19.63
CA ALA A 91 -16.82 -10.05 19.95
C ALA A 91 -16.84 -10.41 21.44
N LEU A 92 -15.66 -10.70 22.03
CA LEU A 92 -15.55 -11.02 23.45
C LEU A 92 -15.91 -9.84 24.35
N SER A 93 -15.45 -8.63 24.03
CA SER A 93 -15.76 -7.43 24.83
C SER A 93 -17.24 -7.06 24.76
N ARG A 94 -17.91 -7.28 23.63
CA ARG A 94 -19.36 -7.08 23.50
C ARG A 94 -20.18 -8.16 24.22
N THR A 95 -19.71 -9.41 24.24
CA THR A 95 -20.44 -10.53 24.84
C THR A 95 -20.22 -10.63 26.35
N PHE A 96 -19.03 -10.28 26.82
CA PHE A 96 -18.62 -10.38 28.22
C PHE A 96 -17.90 -9.10 28.69
N PRO A 97 -18.60 -7.95 28.77
CA PRO A 97 -17.98 -6.66 29.10
C PRO A 97 -17.26 -6.64 30.45
N GLU A 98 -17.80 -7.35 31.44
CA GLU A 98 -17.25 -7.45 32.81
C GLU A 98 -15.90 -8.21 32.88
N LYS A 99 -15.58 -9.02 31.86
CA LYS A 99 -14.38 -9.90 31.85
C LYS A 99 -13.35 -9.49 30.81
N PHE A 100 -13.78 -8.81 29.75
CA PHE A 100 -12.95 -8.43 28.62
C PHE A 100 -13.15 -6.95 28.34
N GLU A 101 -12.29 -6.13 28.92
CA GLU A 101 -12.18 -4.72 28.55
C GLU A 101 -11.40 -4.61 27.24
N MET A 102 -11.94 -3.85 26.28
CA MET A 102 -11.26 -3.52 25.05
C MET A 102 -11.09 -2.01 24.98
N GLU A 103 -9.85 -1.54 24.93
CA GLU A 103 -9.56 -0.14 24.63
C GLU A 103 -10.08 0.19 23.22
N PRO A 104 -11.09 1.07 23.08
CA PRO A 104 -11.78 1.30 21.81
C PRO A 104 -10.88 1.92 20.74
N ASN A 105 -9.74 2.52 21.15
CA ASN A 105 -8.86 3.30 20.28
C ASN A 105 -7.40 2.79 20.25
N ALA A 106 -7.09 1.62 20.80
CA ALA A 106 -5.75 1.07 20.66
C ALA A 106 -5.68 0.26 19.36
N PRO A 107 -5.17 0.82 18.24
CA PRO A 107 -4.90 -0.01 17.08
C PRO A 107 -3.97 -1.16 17.50
N PRO A 108 -4.12 -2.38 16.94
CA PRO A 108 -3.06 -3.37 17.05
C PRO A 108 -1.76 -2.69 16.64
N LYS A 109 -0.80 -2.59 17.57
CA LYS A 109 0.48 -1.90 17.35
C LYS A 109 1.08 -2.44 16.06
N THR A 110 1.13 -1.60 15.03
CA THR A 110 1.84 -1.92 13.81
C THR A 110 3.30 -1.67 14.09
N GLU A 111 4.05 -2.73 14.38
CA GLU A 111 5.48 -2.65 14.10
C GLU A 111 5.59 -2.36 12.61
N GLY A 112 6.33 -1.30 12.25
CA GLY A 112 6.37 -0.78 10.89
C GLY A 112 6.77 -1.86 9.87
N PHE A 113 6.45 -1.60 8.61
CA PHE A 113 6.79 -2.51 7.51
C PHE A 113 8.30 -2.76 7.47
N CYS A 114 8.69 -3.99 7.79
CA CYS A 114 10.06 -4.46 7.63
C CYS A 114 10.16 -5.09 6.25
N TYR A 115 10.56 -4.32 5.25
CA TYR A 115 10.86 -4.85 3.91
C TYR A 115 12.09 -5.77 4.01
N PRO A 116 11.94 -7.11 3.94
CA PRO A 116 13.09 -7.98 3.89
C PRO A 116 13.81 -7.77 2.57
N ARG A 117 15.15 -7.84 2.57
CA ARG A 117 15.91 -7.74 1.32
C ARG A 117 15.44 -8.84 0.35
N PRO A 118 15.13 -8.53 -0.92
CA PRO A 118 14.66 -9.51 -1.87
C PRO A 118 15.68 -10.64 -2.02
N SER A 119 15.21 -11.88 -2.01
CA SER A 119 16.06 -13.09 -2.01
C SER A 119 16.92 -13.25 -3.28
N SER A 120 16.72 -12.39 -4.28
CA SER A 120 17.48 -12.34 -5.53
C SER A 120 18.76 -11.51 -5.47
N VAL A 121 19.10 -10.89 -4.34
CA VAL A 121 20.35 -10.13 -4.18
C VAL A 121 21.41 -11.05 -3.56
N PRO A 122 22.39 -11.55 -4.33
CA PRO A 122 23.55 -12.20 -3.74
C PRO A 122 24.33 -11.17 -2.89
N PRO A 123 24.94 -11.58 -1.77
CA PRO A 123 25.89 -10.73 -1.05
C PRO A 123 27.08 -10.46 -2.00
N SER A 124 27.15 -9.26 -2.59
CA SER A 124 28.10 -8.95 -3.65
C SER A 124 29.55 -9.28 -3.26
N PRO A 125 30.32 -9.81 -4.21
CA PRO A 125 31.48 -9.04 -4.66
C PRO A 125 31.37 -8.62 -6.13
N SER A 126 31.88 -7.42 -6.40
CA SER A 126 31.91 -6.72 -7.68
C SER A 126 32.71 -7.43 -8.76
N VAL A 127 32.07 -8.15 -9.69
CA VAL A 127 32.56 -8.28 -11.09
C VAL A 127 31.37 -8.50 -12.02
N SER A 128 31.08 -7.52 -12.88
CA SER A 128 30.12 -7.64 -13.97
C SER A 128 30.74 -8.43 -15.13
N GLN A 129 30.21 -9.61 -15.48
CA GLN A 129 30.39 -10.17 -16.81
C GLN A 129 29.20 -9.82 -17.71
N HIS A 130 29.52 -9.38 -18.92
CA HIS A 130 28.61 -8.84 -19.92
C HIS A 130 28.01 -9.98 -20.76
N ASN A 131 26.73 -10.32 -20.54
CA ASN A 131 26.02 -11.31 -21.35
C ASN A 131 24.93 -10.64 -22.18
N SER A 132 25.29 -9.93 -23.25
CA SER A 132 24.44 -9.64 -24.43
C SER A 132 25.25 -8.94 -25.53
N PRO A 133 25.06 -9.28 -26.83
CA PRO A 133 25.71 -8.57 -27.93
C PRO A 133 25.14 -7.16 -28.05
N HIS A 134 26.03 -6.18 -28.14
CA HIS A 134 25.73 -4.77 -28.39
C HIS A 134 24.91 -4.61 -29.67
N GLN A 135 23.67 -4.11 -29.55
CA GLN A 135 23.07 -3.36 -30.65
C GLN A 135 22.13 -2.28 -30.11
N SER A 136 22.65 -1.06 -30.20
CA SER A 136 21.94 0.23 -30.26
C SER A 136 20.87 0.49 -29.20
N ASP A 137 21.29 1.10 -28.09
CA ASP A 137 20.48 2.10 -27.41
C ASP A 137 21.39 3.31 -27.19
N GLU A 138 21.00 4.46 -27.75
CA GLU A 138 21.54 5.75 -27.34
C GLU A 138 21.13 5.94 -25.88
N GLU A 139 22.03 5.60 -24.96
CA GLU A 139 21.79 5.74 -23.53
C GLU A 139 21.73 7.23 -23.21
N VAL A 140 20.51 7.72 -22.95
CA VAL A 140 20.30 8.96 -22.21
C VAL A 140 20.88 8.73 -20.83
N GLU A 141 22.05 9.33 -20.64
CA GLU A 141 22.84 9.41 -19.41
C GLU A 141 22.04 10.17 -18.33
N ASP A 142 21.09 9.48 -17.70
CA ASP A 142 20.47 9.92 -16.44
C ASP A 142 21.13 9.12 -15.31
N ASP A 143 22.29 9.63 -14.89
CA ASP A 143 23.19 9.09 -13.86
C ASP A 143 22.68 9.34 -12.43
N GLU A 144 21.36 9.22 -12.20
CA GLU A 144 20.88 9.01 -10.84
C GLU A 144 21.10 7.54 -10.49
N ARG A 145 22.17 7.28 -9.73
CA ARG A 145 22.46 5.95 -9.18
C ARG A 145 21.27 5.52 -8.31
N TYR A 146 20.49 4.56 -8.80
CA TYR A 146 19.32 4.02 -8.08
C TYR A 146 19.79 3.34 -6.79
N ASP A 147 19.48 3.95 -5.64
CA ASP A 147 19.73 3.37 -4.32
C ASP A 147 18.46 2.65 -3.84
N GLU A 148 18.56 1.33 -3.77
CA GLU A 148 17.44 0.47 -3.37
C GLU A 148 17.07 0.63 -1.88
N GLU A 149 18.05 0.95 -1.02
CA GLU A 149 17.85 1.11 0.42
C GLU A 149 17.18 2.45 0.73
N GLU A 150 17.60 3.52 0.05
CA GLU A 150 16.95 4.83 0.15
C GLU A 150 15.49 4.77 -0.33
N GLU A 151 15.23 4.05 -1.43
CA GLU A 151 13.88 3.92 -1.96
C GLU A 151 12.99 3.06 -1.05
N ALA A 152 13.52 2.00 -0.44
CA ALA A 152 12.80 1.22 0.56
C ALA A 152 12.43 2.06 1.80
N GLU A 153 13.28 3.02 2.20
CA GLU A 153 12.97 3.93 3.31
C GLU A 153 11.88 4.93 2.93
N ARG A 154 11.91 5.49 1.71
CA ARG A 154 10.79 6.28 1.17
C ARG A 154 9.50 5.47 1.13
N ASP A 155 9.59 4.20 0.78
CA ASP A 155 8.43 3.32 0.72
C ASP A 155 7.80 3.06 2.10
N ARG A 156 8.58 3.06 3.18
CA ARG A 156 8.04 2.93 4.55
C ARG A 156 7.11 4.10 4.91
N GLN A 157 7.40 5.28 4.37
CA GLN A 157 6.62 6.49 4.62
C GLN A 157 5.32 6.52 3.79
N ASN A 158 5.27 5.80 2.67
CA ASN A 158 4.12 5.76 1.76
C ASN A 158 3.03 4.77 2.19
N ILE A 159 3.33 3.82 3.08
CA ILE A 159 2.29 2.95 3.64
C ILE A 159 1.63 3.66 4.82
N LYS A 160 0.32 3.90 4.69
CA LYS A 160 -0.49 4.57 5.69
C LYS A 160 -0.59 3.70 6.94
N SER A 161 -0.53 4.34 8.10
CA SER A 161 -0.91 3.66 9.34
C SER A 161 -2.41 3.31 9.26
N PRO A 162 -2.79 2.07 9.53
CA PRO A 162 -4.13 1.54 9.23
C PRO A 162 -5.26 2.10 10.12
N PHE A 163 -4.94 3.03 11.02
CA PHE A 163 -5.90 3.55 12.00
C PHE A 163 -5.79 5.07 12.20
N SER A 164 -5.48 5.84 11.15
CA SER A 164 -5.76 7.27 11.14
C SER A 164 -7.26 7.50 10.90
N PHE A 165 -8.10 7.15 11.88
CA PHE A 165 -9.47 7.65 11.86
C PHE A 165 -9.43 9.13 12.20
N THR A 166 -9.91 9.97 11.27
CA THR A 166 -10.17 11.38 11.50
C THR A 166 -10.95 11.53 12.81
N ALA A 167 -10.37 12.25 13.75
CA ALA A 167 -10.99 12.53 15.05
C ALA A 167 -12.33 13.23 14.82
N MET A 168 -13.43 12.48 14.96
CA MET A 168 -14.76 13.06 15.00
C MET A 168 -14.86 13.91 16.28
N PRO A 169 -15.26 15.19 16.21
CA PRO A 169 -15.28 16.06 17.37
C PRO A 169 -16.28 15.53 18.40
N THR A 170 -15.78 15.26 19.60
CA THR A 170 -16.56 14.80 20.74
C THR A 170 -17.66 15.82 21.06
N ARG A 171 -18.91 15.42 20.81
CA ARG A 171 -20.11 16.20 21.14
C ARG A 171 -20.17 16.36 22.66
N LYS A 172 -19.87 17.54 23.19
CA LYS A 172 -19.99 17.87 24.62
C LYS A 172 -21.40 17.53 25.11
N LYS A 173 -21.52 16.57 26.03
CA LYS A 173 -22.76 16.30 26.78
C LYS A 173 -23.10 17.55 27.60
N LYS A 174 -24.23 18.19 27.31
CA LYS A 174 -24.84 19.20 28.18
C LYS A 174 -25.30 18.49 29.46
N GLN A 175 -24.87 19.02 30.61
CA GLN A 175 -25.27 18.55 31.93
C GLN A 175 -26.78 18.71 32.13
N HIS A 176 -27.37 17.72 32.79
CA HIS A 176 -28.77 17.67 33.19
C HIS A 176 -29.03 18.76 34.24
N GLY A 177 -29.93 19.70 33.95
CA GLY A 177 -30.44 20.63 34.95
C GLY A 177 -31.50 19.95 35.81
N GLU A 178 -31.33 20.01 37.13
CA GLU A 178 -32.28 19.59 38.14
C GLU A 178 -33.56 20.46 38.08
N TYR A 179 -34.72 19.81 38.04
CA TYR A 179 -35.99 20.47 38.38
C TYR A 179 -36.21 20.34 39.88
N ARG A 180 -36.30 21.47 40.57
CA ARG A 180 -36.67 21.56 41.98
C ARG A 180 -38.12 22.06 42.03
N ASN A 181 -39.00 21.29 42.68
CA ASN A 181 -40.36 21.69 43.05
C ASN A 181 -40.34 22.84 44.07
#